data_AF-A0A838X266-F1
#
_entry.id   AF-A0A838X266-F1
#
_cell.length_a   1.000
_cell.length_b   1.000
_cell.length_c   1.000
_cell.angle_alpha   90.00
_cell.angle_beta   90.00
_cell.angle_gamma   90.00
#
_symmetry.space_group_name_H-M   'P 1'
#
loop_
_entity.id
_entity.type
_entity.pdbx_description
1 polymer ?
#
loop_
_entity_poly.entity_id
_entity_poly.type
_entity_poly.pdbx_seq_one_letter_code
_entity_poly.pdbx_strand_id
1 'polypeptide(L)'
;GMIREHYEPGEIASTYSRYAAGISVLCEPDKFGGDYDHLATVASITHLPVLCKDFIVDEIQIYAARYFGADAVLLMLSVLDDAQYRHLSDLAARLGLDVLTEVIDEEEAERAGRLGAKIFGINHRNLHDLSI
;
A
#
# COMPACT_ATOMS: atom_id res chain seq x y z
N GLY A 1 -3.76 -17.76 2.77
CA GLY A 1 -2.97 -18.85 3.37
C GLY A 1 -1.50 -18.53 3.26
N MET A 2 -0.63 -19.16 4.05
CA MET A 2 0.82 -18.93 4.01
C MET A 2 1.38 -19.26 2.63
N ILE A 3 2.13 -18.31 2.04
CA ILE A 3 2.75 -18.47 0.72
C ILE A 3 4.22 -18.90 0.86
N ARG A 4 4.91 -18.41 1.90
CA ARG A 4 6.33 -18.67 2.14
C ARG A 4 6.56 -18.82 3.65
N GLU A 5 7.02 -20.00 4.05
CA GLU A 5 7.30 -20.31 5.46
C GLU A 5 8.55 -19.59 5.98
N HIS A 6 9.63 -19.58 5.18
CA HIS A 6 10.85 -18.87 5.52
C HIS A 6 10.82 -17.44 4.97
N TYR A 7 10.28 -16.52 5.76
CA TYR A 7 10.08 -15.12 5.41
C TYR A 7 11.12 -14.22 6.09
N GLU A 8 12.09 -13.76 5.31
CA GLU A 8 13.15 -12.84 5.74
C GLU A 8 13.06 -11.55 4.89
N PRO A 9 12.37 -10.50 5.37
CA PRO A 9 12.07 -9.31 4.55
C PRO A 9 13.33 -8.62 4.03
N GLY A 10 14.41 -8.64 4.83
CA GLY A 10 15.70 -8.07 4.46
C GLY A 10 16.34 -8.74 3.24
N GLU A 11 16.34 -10.07 3.21
CA GLU A 11 16.92 -10.84 2.10
C GLU A 11 16.09 -10.70 0.81
N ILE A 12 14.76 -10.70 0.96
CA ILE A 12 13.82 -10.53 -0.15
C ILE A 12 14.01 -9.14 -0.78
N ALA A 13 14.03 -8.09 0.03
CA ALA A 13 14.20 -6.73 -0.47
C ALA A 13 15.59 -6.51 -1.09
N SER A 14 16.65 -7.08 -0.52
CA SER A 14 17.99 -7.05 -1.15
C SER A 14 17.98 -7.70 -2.53
N THR A 15 17.23 -8.78 -2.69
CA THR A 15 17.06 -9.46 -3.98
C THR A 15 16.26 -8.61 -4.96
N TYR A 16 15.11 -8.06 -4.53
CA TYR A 16 14.23 -7.23 -5.36
C TYR A 16 14.86 -5.91 -5.77
N SER A 17 15.70 -5.32 -4.91
CA SER A 17 16.40 -4.06 -5.18
C SER A 17 17.25 -4.07 -6.45
N ARG A 18 17.59 -5.25 -6.96
CA ARG A 18 18.37 -5.40 -8.21
C ARG A 18 17.51 -5.34 -9.48
N TYR A 19 16.19 -5.46 -9.36
CA TYR A 19 15.30 -5.70 -10.50
C TYR A 19 14.00 -4.87 -10.48
N ALA A 20 13.53 -4.47 -9.29
CA ALA A 20 12.27 -3.79 -9.13
C ALA A 20 12.40 -2.26 -9.32
N ALA A 21 11.27 -1.61 -9.62
CA ALA A 21 11.16 -0.14 -9.61
C ALA A 21 10.67 0.41 -8.26
N GLY A 22 10.11 -0.46 -7.41
CA GLY A 22 9.59 -0.15 -6.09
C GLY A 22 9.26 -1.46 -5.37
N ILE A 23 9.19 -1.43 -4.04
CA ILE A 23 8.92 -2.61 -3.22
C ILE A 23 7.64 -2.38 -2.42
N SER A 24 6.65 -3.26 -2.61
CA SER A 24 5.44 -3.27 -1.80
C SER A 24 5.62 -4.20 -0.60
N VAL A 25 5.32 -3.69 0.60
CA VAL A 25 5.43 -4.45 1.85
C VAL A 25 4.06 -4.57 2.50
N LEU A 26 3.61 -5.81 2.74
CA LEU A 26 2.37 -6.07 3.45
C LEU A 26 2.54 -5.77 4.94
N CYS A 27 1.68 -4.91 5.48
CA CYS A 27 1.70 -4.51 6.90
C CYS A 27 0.48 -5.04 7.69
N GLU A 28 -0.51 -5.61 7.00
CA GLU A 28 -1.73 -6.16 7.60
C GLU A 28 -1.43 -7.53 8.26
N PRO A 29 -1.65 -7.69 9.57
CA PRO A 29 -1.25 -8.89 10.31
C PRO A 29 -2.22 -10.07 10.22
N ASP A 30 -3.54 -9.83 10.18
CA ASP A 30 -4.53 -10.88 10.42
C ASP A 30 -4.79 -11.79 9.21
N LYS A 31 -4.74 -11.23 7.99
CA LYS A 31 -4.95 -11.96 6.73
C LYS A 31 -3.63 -12.30 6.04
N PHE A 32 -2.63 -11.44 6.17
CA PHE A 32 -1.38 -11.55 5.41
C PHE A 32 -0.14 -11.83 6.25
N GLY A 33 -0.21 -11.74 7.58
CA GLY A 33 0.96 -11.89 8.45
C GLY A 33 2.01 -10.79 8.23
N GLY A 34 1.56 -9.61 7.81
CA GLY A 34 2.38 -8.41 7.64
C GLY A 34 2.69 -7.73 8.96
N ASP A 35 3.69 -6.85 8.92
CA ASP A 35 4.13 -6.05 10.07
C ASP A 35 4.79 -4.74 9.59
N TYR A 36 4.59 -3.66 10.33
CA TYR A 36 5.28 -2.40 10.10
C TYR A 36 6.80 -2.49 10.39
N ASP A 37 7.25 -3.43 11.23
CA ASP A 37 8.68 -3.73 11.39
C ASP A 37 9.30 -4.33 10.12
N HIS A 38 8.51 -5.07 9.32
CA HIS A 38 8.95 -5.52 8.00
C HIS A 38 9.11 -4.32 7.05
N LEU A 39 8.18 -3.36 7.10
CA LEU A 39 8.26 -2.13 6.33
C LEU A 39 9.53 -1.33 6.66
N ALA A 40 9.82 -1.11 7.94
CA ALA A 40 11.05 -0.42 8.35
C ALA A 40 12.32 -1.20 7.97
N THR A 41 12.30 -2.52 8.10
CA THR A 41 13.43 -3.36 7.67
C THR A 41 13.70 -3.13 6.19
N VAL A 42 12.68 -3.22 5.33
CA VAL A 42 12.82 -3.02 3.88
C VAL A 42 13.25 -1.59 3.55
N ALA A 43 12.60 -0.59 4.13
CA ALA A 43 12.92 0.83 3.90
C ALA A 43 14.37 1.19 4.29
N SER A 44 14.93 0.54 5.32
CA SER A 44 16.30 0.81 5.76
C SER A 44 17.40 0.26 4.84
N ILE A 45 17.08 -0.71 3.97
CA ILE A 45 18.09 -1.44 3.17
C ILE A 45 17.99 -1.17 1.67
N THR A 46 16.83 -0.78 1.18
CA THR A 46 16.59 -0.54 -0.25
C THR A 46 16.85 0.92 -0.61
N HIS A 47 17.22 1.16 -1.86
CA HIS A 47 17.29 2.50 -2.44
C HIS A 47 16.05 2.82 -3.30
N LEU A 48 15.12 1.87 -3.42
CA LEU A 48 13.88 1.99 -4.20
C LEU A 48 12.74 2.54 -3.33
N PRO A 49 11.73 3.19 -3.93
CA PRO A 49 10.52 3.57 -3.23
C PRO A 49 9.82 2.38 -2.57
N VAL A 50 9.37 2.55 -1.34
CA VAL A 50 8.66 1.52 -0.56
C VAL A 50 7.19 1.89 -0.35
N LEU A 51 6.31 1.00 -0.81
CA LEU A 51 4.87 1.11 -0.63
C LEU A 51 4.44 0.35 0.63
N CYS A 52 3.82 1.06 1.57
CA CYS A 52 3.05 0.45 2.65
C CYS A 52 1.74 -0.11 2.08
N LYS A 53 1.67 -1.44 2.00
CA LYS A 53 0.47 -2.16 1.54
C LYS A 53 -0.31 -2.65 2.75
N ASP A 54 -1.33 -1.90 3.11
CA ASP A 54 -2.24 -2.17 4.23
C ASP A 54 -3.67 -1.76 3.83
N PHE A 55 -4.69 -2.19 4.59
CA PHE A 55 -6.04 -1.65 4.49
C PHE A 55 -6.14 -0.39 5.35
N ILE A 56 -5.77 0.74 4.77
CA ILE A 56 -5.75 2.02 5.48
C ILE A 56 -7.17 2.58 5.60
N VAL A 57 -7.64 2.73 6.83
CA VAL A 57 -8.96 3.30 7.16
C VAL A 57 -8.90 4.44 8.18
N ASP A 58 -7.74 4.63 8.82
CA ASP A 58 -7.52 5.63 9.87
C ASP A 58 -6.20 6.40 9.66
N GLU A 59 -6.16 7.65 10.14
CA GLU A 59 -4.97 8.51 10.05
C GLU A 59 -3.75 7.93 10.77
N ILE A 60 -3.94 7.16 11.83
CA ILE A 60 -2.84 6.56 12.58
C ILE A 60 -2.00 5.62 11.70
N GLN A 61 -2.62 4.96 10.72
CA GLN A 61 -1.93 4.08 9.77
C GLN A 61 -1.08 4.89 8.77
N ILE A 62 -1.53 6.09 8.38
CA ILE A 62 -0.74 7.01 7.53
C ILE A 62 0.49 7.51 8.30
N TYR A 63 0.31 7.90 9.57
CA TYR A 63 1.44 8.30 10.42
C TYR A 63 2.41 7.14 10.66
N ALA A 64 1.89 5.93 10.92
CA ALA A 64 2.71 4.73 11.08
C ALA A 64 3.50 4.45 9.80
N ALA A 65 2.85 4.42 8.63
CA ALA A 65 3.52 4.20 7.35
C ALA A 65 4.68 5.17 7.15
N ARG A 66 4.47 6.47 7.43
CA ARG A 66 5.54 7.45 7.34
C ARG A 66 6.65 7.22 8.34
N TYR A 67 6.30 6.95 9.60
CA TYR A 67 7.25 6.71 10.69
C TYR A 67 8.15 5.50 10.41
N PHE A 68 7.58 4.43 9.86
CA PHE A 68 8.31 3.21 9.48
C PHE A 68 8.98 3.31 8.09
N GLY A 69 9.01 4.49 7.48
CA GLY A 69 9.85 4.77 6.31
C GLY A 69 9.20 4.48 4.95
N ALA A 70 7.87 4.42 4.86
CA ALA A 70 7.21 4.35 3.56
C ALA A 70 7.41 5.63 2.76
N ASP A 71 7.45 5.46 1.43
CA ASP A 71 7.39 6.53 0.43
C ASP A 71 5.99 6.67 -0.17
N ALA A 72 5.20 5.60 -0.14
CA ALA A 72 3.84 5.58 -0.62
C ALA A 72 2.91 4.73 0.25
N VAL A 73 1.62 4.97 0.14
CA VAL A 73 0.55 4.21 0.81
C VAL A 73 -0.51 3.74 -0.18
N LEU A 74 -1.16 2.62 0.14
CA LEU A 74 -2.32 2.11 -0.60
C LEU A 74 -3.61 2.71 -0.01
N LEU A 75 -4.44 3.34 -0.86
CA LEU A 75 -5.81 3.72 -0.52
C LEU A 75 -6.78 3.02 -1.47
N MET A 76 -7.79 2.34 -0.93
CA MET A 76 -8.68 1.47 -1.70
C MET A 76 -10.08 2.07 -1.78
N LEU A 77 -10.60 2.29 -2.99
CA LEU A 77 -11.93 2.87 -3.16
C LEU A 77 -13.07 1.92 -2.78
N SER A 78 -12.82 0.62 -2.81
CA SER A 78 -13.75 -0.40 -2.31
C SER A 78 -13.91 -0.40 -0.80
N VAL A 79 -13.00 0.26 -0.07
CA VAL A 79 -13.00 0.34 1.41
C VAL A 79 -13.40 1.72 1.90
N LEU A 80 -12.94 2.77 1.21
CA LEU A 80 -13.08 4.15 1.65
C LEU A 80 -14.22 4.84 0.92
N ASP A 81 -14.98 5.64 1.64
CA ASP A 81 -15.85 6.63 1.00
C ASP A 81 -15.05 7.84 0.47
N ASP A 82 -15.75 8.71 -0.24
CA ASP A 82 -15.22 9.93 -0.86
C ASP A 82 -14.61 10.93 0.13
N ALA A 83 -15.15 11.02 1.35
CA ALA A 83 -14.68 11.94 2.37
C ALA A 83 -13.43 11.38 3.05
N GLN A 84 -13.45 10.10 3.40
CA GLN A 84 -12.31 9.37 3.96
C GLN A 84 -11.13 9.36 3.00
N TYR A 85 -11.35 9.04 1.72
CA TYR A 85 -10.29 9.04 0.72
C TYR A 85 -9.62 10.40 0.61
N ARG A 86 -10.38 11.50 0.51
CA ARG A 86 -9.82 12.86 0.44
C ARG A 86 -9.02 13.18 1.69
N HIS A 87 -9.57 12.90 2.87
CA HIS A 87 -8.91 13.16 4.14
C HIS A 87 -7.56 12.43 4.26
N LEU A 88 -7.54 11.13 3.97
CA LEU A 88 -6.33 10.29 4.06
C LEU A 88 -5.32 10.63 2.97
N SER A 89 -5.77 10.91 1.74
CA SER A 89 -4.92 11.36 0.63
C SER A 89 -4.28 12.72 0.92
N ASP A 90 -5.03 13.67 1.47
CA ASP A 90 -4.50 14.99 1.86
C ASP A 90 -3.52 14.88 3.04
N LEU A 91 -3.75 13.95 3.97
CA LEU A 91 -2.79 13.65 5.03
C LEU A 91 -1.50 13.04 4.47
N ALA A 92 -1.60 12.03 3.60
CA ALA A 92 -0.47 11.41 2.93
C ALA A 92 0.38 12.46 2.19
N ALA A 93 -0.27 13.33 1.41
CA ALA A 93 0.39 14.42 0.69
C ALA A 93 1.13 15.39 1.63
N ARG A 94 0.52 15.76 2.77
CA ARG A 94 1.17 16.62 3.80
C ARG A 94 2.40 15.98 4.44
N LEU A 95 2.45 14.64 4.52
CA LEU A 95 3.59 13.89 5.02
C LEU A 95 4.62 13.53 3.95
N GLY A 96 4.38 13.92 2.70
CA GLY A 96 5.24 13.60 1.56
C GLY A 96 5.16 12.13 1.13
N LEU A 97 4.02 11.48 1.38
CA LEU A 97 3.72 10.13 0.89
C LEU A 97 2.95 10.22 -0.43
N ASP A 98 3.37 9.44 -1.42
CA ASP A 98 2.55 9.20 -2.61
C ASP A 98 1.38 8.26 -2.29
N VAL A 99 0.31 8.33 -3.08
CA VAL A 99 -0.88 7.48 -2.92
C VAL A 99 -1.03 6.61 -4.15
N LEU A 100 -1.01 5.29 -3.95
CA LEU A 100 -1.51 4.31 -4.92
C LEU A 100 -3.00 4.10 -4.65
N THR A 101 -3.83 4.56 -5.58
CA THR A 101 -5.29 4.44 -5.48
C THR A 101 -5.75 3.16 -6.13
N GLU A 102 -6.17 2.18 -5.34
CA GLU A 102 -6.68 0.91 -5.84
C GLU A 102 -8.14 1.03 -6.27
N VAL A 103 -8.44 0.51 -7.46
CA VAL A 103 -9.77 0.45 -8.06
C VAL A 103 -10.03 -0.96 -8.60
N ILE A 104 -11.26 -1.45 -8.50
CA ILE A 104 -11.64 -2.81 -8.94
C ILE A 104 -12.56 -2.83 -10.17
N ASP A 105 -13.17 -1.70 -10.52
CA ASP A 105 -14.06 -1.59 -11.67
C ASP A 105 -13.99 -0.19 -12.32
N GLU A 106 -14.77 0.00 -13.39
CA GLU A 106 -14.83 1.24 -14.14
C GLU A 106 -15.44 2.39 -13.32
N GLU A 107 -16.41 2.11 -12.44
CA GLU A 107 -17.04 3.12 -11.59
C GLU A 107 -16.04 3.68 -10.57
N GLU A 108 -15.25 2.82 -9.94
CA GLU A 108 -14.16 3.23 -9.06
C GLU A 108 -13.05 3.95 -9.81
N ALA A 109 -12.70 3.54 -11.03
CA ALA A 109 -11.72 4.24 -11.85
C ALA A 109 -12.16 5.68 -12.17
N GLU A 110 -13.43 5.88 -12.56
CA GLU A 110 -13.98 7.23 -12.76
C GLU A 110 -13.97 8.03 -11.46
N ARG A 111 -14.36 7.38 -10.35
CA ARG A 111 -14.38 7.98 -9.01
C ARG A 111 -12.99 8.44 -8.58
N ALA A 112 -11.96 7.62 -8.76
CA ALA A 112 -10.56 7.97 -8.50
C ALA A 112 -10.13 9.20 -9.33
N GLY A 113 -10.54 9.27 -10.60
CA GLY A 113 -10.32 10.45 -11.45
C GLY A 113 -10.97 11.72 -10.90
N ARG A 114 -12.24 11.65 -10.47
CA ARG A 114 -12.95 12.78 -9.83
C ARG A 114 -12.32 13.20 -8.50
N LEU A 115 -11.71 12.27 -7.78
CA LEU A 115 -11.02 12.49 -6.51
C LEU A 115 -9.58 13.01 -6.69
N GLY A 116 -9.08 13.14 -7.92
CA GLY A 116 -7.76 13.67 -8.20
C GLY A 116 -6.62 12.70 -7.93
N ALA A 117 -6.89 11.38 -7.94
CA ALA A 117 -5.84 10.36 -7.87
C ALA A 117 -4.82 10.56 -9.00
N LYS A 118 -3.53 10.37 -8.70
CA LYS A 118 -2.43 10.48 -9.67
C LYS A 118 -1.91 9.13 -10.13
N ILE A 119 -1.97 8.12 -9.27
CA ILE A 119 -1.48 6.77 -9.52
C ILE A 119 -2.64 5.81 -9.27
N PHE A 120 -2.99 5.04 -10.29
CA PHE A 120 -4.12 4.10 -10.27
C PHE A 120 -3.56 2.67 -10.25
N GLY A 121 -4.02 1.88 -9.30
CA GLY A 121 -3.79 0.43 -9.24
C GLY A 121 -5.07 -0.31 -9.61
N ILE A 122 -5.12 -0.91 -10.80
CA ILE A 122 -6.29 -1.72 -11.21
C ILE A 122 -6.12 -3.13 -10.67
N ASN A 123 -6.89 -3.47 -9.63
CA ASN A 123 -6.86 -4.80 -9.04
C ASN A 123 -7.87 -5.71 -9.74
N HIS A 124 -7.34 -6.65 -10.53
CA HIS A 124 -8.15 -7.61 -11.29
C HIS A 124 -8.69 -8.77 -10.44
N ARG A 125 -8.35 -8.83 -9.15
CA ARG A 125 -8.79 -9.89 -8.26
C ARG A 125 -9.92 -9.38 -7.38
N ASN A 126 -11.11 -9.96 -7.51
CA ASN A 126 -12.23 -9.58 -6.66
C ASN A 126 -11.93 -10.03 -5.21
N LEU A 127 -11.75 -9.09 -4.30
CA LEU A 127 -11.36 -9.40 -2.91
C LEU A 127 -12.46 -10.13 -2.11
N HIS A 128 -13.70 -10.16 -2.61
CA HIS A 128 -14.80 -10.88 -1.98
C HIS A 128 -14.74 -12.40 -2.19
N ASP A 129 -14.17 -12.88 -3.29
CA ASP A 129 -14.10 -14.33 -3.61
C ASP A 129 -12.74 -14.81 -4.17
N LEU A 130 -11.78 -13.89 -4.35
CA LEU A 130 -10.45 -14.11 -4.91
C LEU A 130 -10.42 -14.62 -6.36
N SER A 131 -11.54 -14.53 -7.09
CA SER A 131 -11.60 -14.85 -8.52
C SER A 131 -10.82 -13.84 -9.37
N ILE A 132 -10.38 -14.29 -10.55
CA ILE A 132 -9.74 -13.48 -11.61
C ILE A 132 -10.75 -13.37 -12.76
#